data_AF-A0A438E997-F1
#
_entry.id   AF-A0A438E997-F1
#
_cell.length_a   1.000
_cell.length_b   1.000
_cell.length_c   1.000
_cell.angle_alpha   90.00
_cell.angle_beta   90.00
_cell.angle_gamma   90.00
#
_symmetry.space_group_name_H-M   'P 1'
#
loop_
_entity.id
_entity.type
_entity.pdbx_description
1 polymer ?
#
loop_
_entity_poly.entity_id
_entity_poly.type
_entity_poly.pdbx_seq_one_letter_code
_entity_poly.pdbx_strand_id
1 'polypeptide(L)'
;MPNSSEETDKLNTNSGHNVREESEYVRLVISNEARLSEADILQPQAETRIKSFIWWLKALIFCVVNVIFLLIFLKWGAPFMFEKILLPIMHWEATAFGRPVLAFVLVASLALFPVLLIPSGPSMWLAGMIFGYGLGFVIIMIGTTIGMVLPYLIGLLFRDRIHQWLKRWPQKAAMIRLAGEGSWFHQFRVVALFRVSPFPYTIFNYAIVVTSMTFWPYLWGSIAGMVPEAFIYIYSGRLIRTLADVQYGNQHLTTLEIIYNIISFIVAIITTVAFTIYAKRALNELKMETNGEEASTSELSSFEMEKLPLERPKHLGFSS
;
A
#
# COMPACT_ATOMS: atom_id res chain seq x y z
N MET A 1 101.47 -44.36 6.33
CA MET A 1 101.36 -44.05 7.77
C MET A 1 102.20 -42.81 8.05
N PRO A 2 101.80 -41.85 8.93
CA PRO A 2 100.59 -41.77 9.77
C PRO A 2 99.78 -40.42 9.76
N ASN A 3 98.50 -40.51 10.19
CA ASN A 3 97.57 -39.65 11.01
C ASN A 3 97.57 -38.09 10.96
N SER A 4 96.42 -37.39 10.75
CA SER A 4 95.26 -37.07 11.67
C SER A 4 95.69 -36.20 12.87
N SER A 5 95.10 -35.08 13.30
CA SER A 5 93.81 -34.34 13.20
C SER A 5 94.06 -32.95 13.85
N GLU A 6 93.37 -31.83 13.59
CA GLU A 6 92.16 -31.35 14.30
C GLU A 6 91.83 -29.89 13.88
N GLU A 7 90.59 -29.50 14.15
CA GLU A 7 89.79 -28.39 13.60
C GLU A 7 89.73 -27.15 14.52
N THR A 8 89.22 -26.03 13.96
CA THR A 8 88.54 -24.88 14.61
C THR A 8 89.30 -23.91 15.53
N ASP A 9 89.36 -22.63 15.15
CA ASP A 9 88.80 -21.52 15.95
C ASP A 9 88.92 -20.14 15.25
N LYS A 10 87.78 -19.46 15.01
CA LYS A 10 87.59 -18.01 15.28
C LYS A 10 86.14 -17.58 15.04
N LEU A 11 85.49 -17.38 16.18
CA LEU A 11 84.12 -16.97 16.44
C LEU A 11 83.93 -15.44 16.37
N ASN A 12 82.75 -15.03 15.88
CA ASN A 12 81.84 -13.99 16.40
C ASN A 12 82.30 -12.57 16.73
N THR A 13 81.66 -11.59 16.08
CA THR A 13 81.02 -10.42 16.73
C THR A 13 80.18 -9.62 15.71
N ASN A 14 78.92 -10.00 15.43
CA ASN A 14 77.93 -9.03 14.89
C ASN A 14 76.45 -9.46 14.89
N SER A 15 75.96 -10.16 15.92
CA SER A 15 74.55 -10.64 15.93
C SER A 15 73.60 -9.87 16.88
N GLY A 16 74.08 -8.85 17.59
CA GLY A 16 73.27 -8.14 18.59
C GLY A 16 72.43 -6.96 18.06
N HIS A 17 72.86 -6.31 16.97
CA HIS A 17 72.22 -5.08 16.50
C HIS A 17 71.07 -5.34 15.51
N ASN A 18 71.19 -6.36 14.66
CA ASN A 18 70.18 -6.68 13.64
C ASN A 18 68.87 -7.23 14.24
N VAL A 19 68.95 -8.04 15.30
CA VAL A 19 67.77 -8.64 15.94
C VAL A 19 66.90 -7.58 16.64
N ARG A 20 67.51 -6.53 17.19
CA ARG A 20 66.79 -5.46 17.90
C ARG A 20 66.06 -4.54 16.92
N GLU A 21 66.68 -4.18 15.80
CA GLU A 21 66.06 -3.38 14.74
C GLU A 21 64.95 -4.15 14.02
N GLU A 22 65.14 -5.43 13.69
CA GLU A 22 64.05 -6.25 13.14
C GLU A 22 62.87 -6.37 14.12
N SER A 23 63.13 -6.48 15.43
CA SER A 23 62.07 -6.51 16.43
C SER A 23 61.30 -5.19 16.53
N GLU A 24 61.98 -4.04 16.43
CA GLU A 24 61.35 -2.72 16.41
C GLU A 24 60.59 -2.49 15.12
N TYR A 25 61.14 -2.92 13.97
CA TYR A 25 60.49 -2.85 12.67
C TYR A 25 59.23 -3.70 12.65
N VAL A 26 59.29 -4.96 13.08
CA VAL A 26 58.12 -5.86 13.17
C VAL A 26 57.08 -5.31 14.15
N ARG A 27 57.51 -4.73 15.28
CA ARG A 27 56.58 -4.11 16.25
C ARG A 27 55.92 -2.84 15.70
N LEU A 28 56.65 -2.04 14.93
CA LEU A 28 56.11 -0.85 14.25
C LEU A 28 55.13 -1.24 13.14
N VAL A 29 55.43 -2.28 12.37
CA VAL A 29 54.52 -2.78 11.33
C VAL A 29 53.23 -3.32 11.94
N ILE A 30 53.31 -4.17 12.98
CA ILE A 30 52.12 -4.72 13.65
C ILE A 30 51.27 -3.62 14.30
N SER A 31 51.90 -2.62 14.91
CA SER A 31 51.16 -1.50 15.53
C SER A 31 50.55 -0.56 14.49
N ASN A 32 51.17 -0.40 13.32
CA ASN A 32 50.60 0.37 12.23
C ASN A 32 49.44 -0.38 11.56
N GLU A 33 49.55 -1.70 11.40
CA GLU A 33 48.49 -2.54 10.83
C GLU A 33 47.28 -2.67 11.78
N ALA A 34 47.52 -2.76 13.09
CA ALA A 34 46.46 -2.69 14.10
C ALA A 34 45.75 -1.32 14.09
N ARG A 35 46.51 -0.21 13.97
CA ARG A 35 45.92 1.14 13.85
C ARG A 35 45.15 1.34 12.56
N LEU A 36 45.63 0.80 11.44
CA LEU A 36 44.94 0.85 10.16
C LEU A 36 43.65 0.03 10.22
N SER A 37 43.67 -1.17 10.80
CA SER A 37 42.48 -2.00 11.00
C SER A 37 41.46 -1.33 11.94
N GLU A 38 41.91 -0.71 13.03
CA GLU A 38 41.03 0.02 13.95
C GLU A 38 40.44 1.30 13.31
N ALA A 39 41.23 2.02 12.50
CA ALA A 39 40.76 3.17 11.73
C ALA A 39 39.76 2.77 10.61
N ASP A 40 40.02 1.67 9.92
CA ASP A 40 39.22 1.15 8.81
C ASP A 40 37.96 0.39 9.29
N ILE A 41 37.89 0.00 10.57
CA ILE A 41 36.65 -0.48 11.22
C ILE A 41 35.81 0.69 11.76
N LEU A 42 36.44 1.77 12.24
CA LEU A 42 35.74 2.96 12.74
C LEU A 42 35.13 3.81 11.61
N GLN A 43 35.77 3.90 10.43
CA GLN A 43 35.25 4.61 9.26
C GLN A 43 33.89 4.09 8.74
N PRO A 44 33.68 2.79 8.48
CA PRO A 44 32.41 2.26 7.98
C PRO A 44 31.30 2.35 9.05
N GLN A 45 31.65 2.27 10.34
CA GLN A 45 30.69 2.49 11.43
C GLN A 45 30.27 3.97 11.53
N ALA A 46 31.18 4.92 11.29
CA ALA A 46 30.84 6.34 11.25
C ALA A 46 29.97 6.72 10.04
N GLU A 47 30.28 6.20 8.84
CA GLU A 47 29.49 6.46 7.63
C GLU A 47 28.05 5.93 7.71
N THR A 48 27.88 4.72 8.25
CA THR A 48 26.54 4.11 8.42
C THR A 48 25.69 4.89 9.43
N ARG A 49 26.31 5.39 10.51
CA ARG A 49 25.65 6.23 11.52
C ARG A 49 25.23 7.59 10.95
N ILE A 50 26.04 8.19 10.09
CA ILE A 50 25.74 9.47 9.41
C ILE A 50 24.61 9.29 8.39
N LYS A 51 24.61 8.22 7.59
CA LYS A 51 23.52 7.92 6.63
C LYS A 51 22.18 7.68 7.35
N SER A 52 22.20 6.96 8.47
CA SER A 52 21.01 6.76 9.32
C SER A 52 20.52 8.09 9.93
N PHE A 53 21.43 8.93 10.43
CA PHE A 53 21.09 10.24 10.98
C PHE A 53 20.47 11.17 9.94
N ILE A 54 21.01 11.22 8.71
CA ILE A 54 20.45 12.01 7.60
C ILE A 54 19.05 11.52 7.22
N TRP A 55 18.80 10.20 7.24
CA TRP A 55 17.48 9.65 6.98
C TRP A 55 16.46 10.04 8.05
N TRP A 56 16.83 9.95 9.34
CA TRP A 56 16.00 10.39 10.46
C TRP A 56 15.75 11.91 10.45
N LEU A 57 16.75 12.71 10.09
CA LEU A 57 16.59 14.16 9.95
C LEU A 57 15.63 14.51 8.80
N LYS A 58 15.73 13.83 7.65
CA LYS A 58 14.77 13.98 6.54
C LYS A 58 13.36 13.58 6.96
N ALA A 59 13.21 12.50 7.72
CA ALA A 59 11.92 12.07 8.26
C ALA A 59 11.34 13.10 9.24
N LEU A 60 12.17 13.68 10.11
CA LEU A 60 11.78 14.75 11.03
C LEU A 60 11.33 15.99 10.27
N ILE A 61 12.11 16.44 9.29
CA ILE A 61 11.76 17.60 8.44
C ILE A 61 10.43 17.34 7.73
N PHE A 62 10.24 16.15 7.14
CA PHE A 62 8.99 15.78 6.49
C PHE A 62 7.81 15.79 7.48
N CYS A 63 7.99 15.29 8.70
CA CYS A 63 6.98 15.32 9.75
C CYS A 63 6.62 16.77 10.13
N VAL A 64 7.62 17.63 10.36
CA VAL A 64 7.41 19.04 10.70
C VAL A 64 6.70 19.79 9.56
N VAL A 65 7.09 19.55 8.30
CA VAL A 65 6.41 20.14 7.13
C VAL A 65 4.95 19.70 7.06
N ASN A 66 4.65 18.42 7.31
CA ASN A 66 3.27 17.93 7.35
C ASN A 66 2.47 18.56 8.50
N VAL A 67 3.07 18.73 9.68
CA VAL A 67 2.42 19.40 10.82
C VAL A 67 2.15 20.87 10.51
N ILE A 68 3.11 21.59 9.93
CA ILE A 68 2.93 23.00 9.52
C ILE A 68 1.83 23.10 8.47
N PHE A 69 1.86 22.23 7.46
CA PHE A 69 0.82 22.17 6.43
C PHE A 69 -0.56 21.89 7.04
N LEU A 70 -0.65 20.94 7.97
CA LEU A 70 -1.88 20.62 8.69
C LEU A 70 -2.40 21.83 9.48
N LEU A 71 -1.53 22.57 10.17
CA LEU A 71 -1.90 23.77 10.92
C LEU A 71 -2.37 24.90 9.99
N ILE A 72 -1.70 25.11 8.85
CA ILE A 72 -2.13 26.08 7.85
C ILE A 72 -3.49 25.69 7.28
N PHE A 73 -3.67 24.41 6.93
CA PHE A 73 -4.94 23.88 6.44
C PHE A 73 -6.05 24.04 7.48
N LEU A 74 -5.78 23.75 8.75
CA LEU A 74 -6.78 23.88 9.81
C LEU A 74 -7.17 25.33 10.09
N LYS A 75 -6.20 26.26 10.00
CA LYS A 75 -6.42 27.69 10.26
C LYS A 75 -7.05 28.44 9.09
N TRP A 76 -6.75 28.05 7.84
CA TRP A 76 -7.16 28.79 6.64
C TRP A 76 -7.99 27.95 5.67
N GLY A 77 -7.57 26.70 5.42
CA GLY A 77 -8.23 25.80 4.48
C GLY A 77 -9.60 25.32 4.96
N ALA A 78 -9.70 24.91 6.22
CA ALA A 78 -10.96 24.50 6.83
C ALA A 78 -12.00 25.64 6.79
N PRO A 79 -11.78 26.84 7.35
CA PRO A 79 -12.78 27.91 7.29
C PRO A 79 -13.15 28.28 5.84
N PHE A 80 -12.19 28.27 4.90
CA PHE A 80 -12.49 28.46 3.48
C PHE A 80 -13.44 27.40 2.92
N MET A 81 -13.16 26.11 3.16
CA MET A 81 -14.03 25.01 2.71
C MET A 81 -15.42 25.10 3.34
N PHE A 82 -15.51 25.44 4.63
CA PHE A 82 -16.78 25.58 5.33
C PHE A 82 -17.58 26.78 4.81
N GLU A 83 -16.99 27.97 4.72
CA GLU A 83 -17.72 29.19 4.36
C GLU A 83 -18.00 29.32 2.86
N LYS A 84 -17.13 28.81 1.99
CA LYS A 84 -17.27 28.99 0.53
C LYS A 84 -17.87 27.80 -0.19
N ILE A 85 -17.79 26.60 0.39
CA ILE A 85 -18.28 25.39 -0.26
C ILE A 85 -19.44 24.81 0.55
N LEU A 86 -19.24 24.53 1.84
CA LEU A 86 -20.24 23.83 2.64
C LEU A 86 -21.49 24.67 2.95
N LEU A 87 -21.34 25.87 3.51
CA LEU A 87 -22.51 26.70 3.86
C LEU A 87 -23.34 27.09 2.62
N PRO A 88 -22.72 27.50 1.49
CA PRO A 88 -23.48 27.78 0.27
C PRO A 88 -24.17 26.53 -0.27
N ILE A 89 -23.55 25.35 -0.20
CA ILE A 89 -24.20 24.12 -0.70
C ILE A 89 -25.37 23.70 0.19
N MET A 90 -25.26 23.87 1.52
CA MET A 90 -26.36 23.61 2.46
C MET A 90 -27.52 24.59 2.25
N HIS A 91 -27.21 25.88 2.07
CA HIS A 91 -28.23 26.90 1.80
C HIS A 91 -28.88 26.69 0.41
N TRP A 92 -28.09 26.36 -0.60
CA TRP A 92 -28.57 26.03 -1.94
C TRP A 92 -29.43 24.77 -1.93
N GLU A 93 -29.06 23.72 -1.18
CA GLU A 93 -29.93 22.57 -0.93
C GLU A 93 -31.28 23.01 -0.37
N ALA A 94 -31.26 23.82 0.70
CA ALA A 94 -32.48 24.21 1.40
C ALA A 94 -33.43 25.05 0.54
N THR A 95 -32.91 25.73 -0.48
CA THR A 95 -33.64 26.70 -1.30
C THR A 95 -33.92 26.24 -2.74
N ALA A 96 -33.05 25.44 -3.35
CA ALA A 96 -33.11 25.12 -4.77
C ALA A 96 -33.82 23.79 -5.07
N PHE A 97 -33.80 22.81 -4.16
CA PHE A 97 -34.29 21.47 -4.45
C PHE A 97 -35.01 20.79 -3.29
N GLY A 98 -36.07 20.05 -3.60
CA GLY A 98 -36.64 19.08 -2.66
C GLY A 98 -35.71 17.88 -2.49
N ARG A 99 -35.76 17.24 -1.30
CA ARG A 99 -34.98 16.04 -0.97
C ARG A 99 -34.96 14.95 -2.07
N PRO A 100 -36.06 14.63 -2.78
CA PRO A 100 -36.02 13.63 -3.84
C PRO A 100 -35.12 14.00 -5.03
N VAL A 101 -35.07 15.27 -5.41
CA VAL A 101 -34.23 15.73 -6.54
C VAL A 101 -32.75 15.66 -6.17
N LEU A 102 -32.40 16.05 -4.95
CA LEU A 102 -31.03 15.91 -4.45
C LEU A 102 -30.58 14.46 -4.39
N ALA A 103 -31.47 13.55 -3.95
CA ALA A 103 -31.18 12.13 -3.98
C ALA A 103 -30.85 11.64 -5.39
N PHE A 104 -31.63 12.08 -6.40
CA PHE A 104 -31.38 11.74 -7.80
C PHE A 104 -30.05 12.31 -8.31
N VAL A 105 -29.75 13.59 -8.03
CA VAL A 105 -28.49 14.23 -8.41
C VAL A 105 -27.29 13.52 -7.78
N LEU A 106 -27.41 13.12 -6.52
CA LEU A 106 -26.36 12.37 -5.83
C LEU A 106 -26.14 10.99 -6.46
N VAL A 107 -27.20 10.22 -6.69
CA VAL A 107 -27.09 8.92 -7.40
C VAL A 107 -26.44 9.12 -8.77
N ALA A 108 -26.87 10.11 -9.54
CA ALA A 108 -26.30 10.41 -10.85
C ALA A 108 -24.81 10.79 -10.77
N SER A 109 -24.42 11.62 -9.80
CA SER A 109 -23.02 11.98 -9.59
C SER A 109 -22.16 10.77 -9.24
N LEU A 110 -22.64 9.90 -8.34
CA LEU A 110 -21.93 8.70 -7.91
C LEU A 110 -21.80 7.66 -9.03
N ALA A 111 -22.77 7.66 -9.95
CA ALA A 111 -22.75 6.83 -11.15
C ALA A 111 -21.78 7.36 -12.23
N LEU A 112 -21.73 8.67 -12.44
CA LEU A 112 -20.97 9.28 -13.55
C LEU A 112 -19.53 9.64 -13.19
N PHE A 113 -19.25 10.05 -11.94
CA PHE A 113 -17.91 10.45 -11.52
C PHE A 113 -16.86 9.36 -11.73
N PRO A 114 -17.11 8.07 -11.41
CA PRO A 114 -16.14 7.03 -11.68
C PRO A 114 -15.81 6.86 -13.17
N VAL A 115 -16.79 7.11 -14.05
CA VAL A 115 -16.61 7.04 -15.51
C VAL A 115 -15.67 8.15 -15.98
N LEU A 116 -15.76 9.33 -15.37
CA LEU A 116 -14.92 10.48 -15.66
C LEU A 116 -13.63 10.51 -14.84
N LEU A 117 -13.34 9.46 -14.07
CA LEU A 117 -12.22 9.38 -13.12
C LEU A 117 -12.22 10.51 -12.05
N ILE A 118 -13.40 11.07 -11.77
CA ILE A 118 -13.62 12.09 -10.74
C ILE A 118 -13.82 11.38 -9.38
N PRO A 119 -13.23 11.89 -8.28
CA PRO A 119 -13.47 11.34 -6.95
C PRO A 119 -14.94 11.48 -6.49
N SER A 120 -15.53 10.39 -5.99
CA SER A 120 -16.93 10.34 -5.50
C SER A 120 -17.10 10.79 -4.04
N GLY A 121 -15.98 11.00 -3.32
CA GLY A 121 -15.98 11.35 -1.90
C GLY A 121 -16.90 12.53 -1.53
N PRO A 122 -16.86 13.66 -2.25
CA PRO A 122 -17.74 14.80 -1.97
C PRO A 122 -19.23 14.45 -2.02
N SER A 123 -19.67 13.67 -3.01
CA SER A 123 -21.07 13.25 -3.13
C SER A 123 -21.47 12.27 -2.02
N MET A 124 -20.56 11.38 -1.59
CA MET A 124 -20.81 10.46 -0.48
C MET A 124 -20.93 11.21 0.85
N TRP A 125 -20.08 12.21 1.10
CA TRP A 125 -20.22 13.09 2.26
C TRP A 125 -21.55 13.84 2.23
N LEU A 126 -21.93 14.41 1.08
CA LEU A 126 -23.18 15.15 0.94
C LEU A 126 -24.41 14.25 1.16
N ALA A 127 -24.40 13.03 0.63
CA ALA A 127 -25.44 12.03 0.92
C ALA A 127 -25.55 11.75 2.42
N GLY A 128 -24.42 11.61 3.11
CA GLY A 128 -24.38 11.44 4.56
C GLY A 128 -24.90 12.64 5.36
N MET A 129 -24.51 13.85 4.96
CA MET A 129 -24.93 15.11 5.58
C MET A 129 -26.44 15.31 5.48
N ILE A 130 -27.02 15.01 4.31
CA ILE A 130 -28.43 15.32 4.00
C ILE A 130 -29.37 14.21 4.47
N PHE A 131 -29.04 12.95 4.15
CA PHE A 131 -29.95 11.81 4.26
C PHE A 131 -29.61 10.86 5.42
N GLY A 132 -28.47 11.04 6.08
CA GLY A 132 -28.04 10.24 7.23
C GLY A 132 -27.79 8.76 6.90
N TYR A 133 -27.82 7.89 7.92
CA TYR A 133 -27.43 6.48 7.79
C TYR A 133 -28.39 5.62 6.97
N GLY A 134 -29.70 5.89 6.98
CA GLY A 134 -30.66 5.07 6.25
C GLY A 134 -30.66 5.36 4.76
N LEU A 135 -31.29 6.48 4.39
CA LEU A 135 -31.41 6.88 2.98
C LEU A 135 -30.06 7.23 2.35
N GLY A 136 -29.13 7.83 3.11
CA GLY A 136 -27.79 8.12 2.60
C GLY A 136 -27.02 6.86 2.21
N PHE A 137 -27.13 5.79 3.01
CA PHE A 137 -26.55 4.49 2.66
C PHE A 137 -27.15 3.93 1.37
N VAL A 138 -28.48 3.93 1.25
CA VAL A 138 -29.15 3.44 0.03
C VAL A 138 -28.72 4.24 -1.20
N ILE A 139 -28.68 5.57 -1.10
CA ILE A 139 -28.24 6.48 -2.18
C ILE A 139 -26.80 6.16 -2.59
N ILE A 140 -25.90 6.04 -1.60
CA ILE A 140 -24.49 5.73 -1.86
C ILE A 140 -24.37 4.37 -2.54
N MET A 141 -24.96 3.33 -1.98
CA MET A 141 -24.83 1.97 -2.50
C MET A 141 -25.39 1.82 -3.91
N ILE A 142 -26.54 2.43 -4.22
CA ILE A 142 -27.11 2.39 -5.58
C ILE A 142 -26.22 3.16 -6.55
N GLY A 143 -25.83 4.40 -6.19
CA GLY A 143 -25.02 5.25 -7.05
C GLY A 143 -23.64 4.65 -7.35
N THR A 144 -22.94 4.14 -6.33
CA THR A 144 -21.63 3.51 -6.51
C THR A 144 -21.72 2.17 -7.25
N THR A 145 -22.82 1.42 -7.08
CA THR A 145 -23.06 0.18 -7.84
C THR A 145 -23.18 0.47 -9.34
N ILE A 146 -23.96 1.47 -9.72
CA ILE A 146 -24.03 1.90 -11.12
C ILE A 146 -22.67 2.43 -11.56
N GLY A 147 -22.01 3.21 -10.70
CA GLY A 147 -20.71 3.82 -10.94
C GLY A 147 -19.54 2.84 -11.07
N MET A 148 -19.68 1.59 -10.63
CA MET A 148 -18.69 0.54 -10.90
C MET A 148 -19.04 -0.30 -12.12
N VAL A 149 -20.33 -0.52 -12.38
CA VAL A 149 -20.80 -1.25 -13.56
C VAL A 149 -20.53 -0.48 -14.85
N LEU A 150 -20.76 0.84 -14.88
CA LEU A 150 -20.56 1.65 -16.09
C LEU A 150 -19.10 1.63 -16.58
N PRO A 151 -18.07 1.94 -15.76
CA PRO A 151 -16.67 1.79 -16.15
C PRO A 151 -16.30 0.37 -16.57
N TYR A 152 -16.84 -0.65 -15.92
CA TYR A 152 -16.60 -2.05 -16.30
C TYR A 152 -17.10 -2.33 -17.72
N LEU A 153 -18.34 -1.92 -18.03
CA LEU A 153 -18.91 -2.08 -19.36
C LEU A 153 -18.14 -1.28 -20.42
N ILE A 154 -17.79 -0.03 -20.13
CA ILE A 154 -16.96 0.78 -21.03
C ILE A 154 -15.58 0.14 -21.22
N GLY A 155 -15.00 -0.40 -20.15
CA GLY A 155 -13.71 -1.08 -20.18
C GLY A 155 -13.73 -2.31 -21.08
N LEU A 156 -14.85 -3.03 -21.19
CA LEU A 156 -15.00 -4.18 -22.10
C LEU A 156 -14.80 -3.78 -23.56
N LEU A 157 -15.26 -2.60 -23.96
CA LEU A 157 -15.10 -2.09 -25.32
C LEU A 157 -13.66 -1.70 -25.64
N PHE A 158 -12.86 -1.32 -24.63
CA PHE A 158 -11.48 -0.84 -24.78
C PHE A 158 -10.45 -1.80 -24.19
N ARG A 159 -10.79 -3.09 -24.03
CA ARG A 159 -9.98 -4.10 -23.33
C ARG A 159 -8.52 -4.14 -23.80
N ASP A 160 -8.29 -4.12 -25.12
CA ASP A 160 -6.93 -4.19 -25.68
C ASP A 160 -6.09 -2.96 -25.35
N ARG A 161 -6.69 -1.76 -25.37
CA ARG A 161 -6.02 -0.51 -24.99
C ARG A 161 -5.69 -0.49 -23.49
N ILE A 162 -6.62 -0.95 -22.65
CA ILE A 162 -6.40 -1.04 -21.20
C ILE A 162 -5.30 -2.06 -20.91
N HIS A 163 -5.26 -3.18 -21.63
CA HIS A 163 -4.19 -4.18 -21.50
C HIS A 163 -2.82 -3.60 -21.85
N GLN A 164 -2.70 -2.86 -22.96
CA GLN A 164 -1.46 -2.17 -23.31
C GLN A 164 -1.05 -1.09 -22.30
N TRP A 165 -2.02 -0.34 -21.77
CA TRP A 165 -1.76 0.66 -20.73
C TRP A 165 -1.26 0.00 -19.44
N LEU A 166 -1.85 -1.12 -19.03
CA LEU A 166 -1.51 -1.83 -17.81
C LEU A 166 -0.11 -2.46 -17.87
N LYS A 167 0.41 -2.80 -19.07
CA LYS A 167 1.80 -3.25 -19.25
C LYS A 167 2.84 -2.23 -18.79
N ARG A 168 2.50 -0.94 -18.74
CA ARG A 168 3.40 0.11 -18.22
C ARG A 168 3.60 0.02 -16.70
N TRP A 169 2.76 -0.75 -15.99
CA TRP A 169 2.75 -0.88 -14.53
C TRP A 169 2.73 -2.35 -14.08
N PRO A 170 3.82 -3.12 -14.31
CA PRO A 170 3.82 -4.58 -14.16
C PRO A 170 3.49 -5.06 -12.74
N GLN A 171 3.97 -4.36 -11.70
CA GLN A 171 3.67 -4.72 -10.30
C GLN A 171 2.17 -4.60 -9.96
N LYS A 172 1.50 -3.55 -10.47
CA LYS A 172 0.06 -3.35 -10.27
C LYS A 172 -0.74 -4.34 -11.11
N ALA A 173 -0.27 -4.62 -12.33
CA ALA A 173 -0.88 -5.60 -13.22
C ALA A 173 -0.90 -7.00 -12.60
N ALA A 174 0.19 -7.41 -11.94
CA ALA A 174 0.27 -8.70 -11.25
C ALA A 174 -0.77 -8.81 -10.13
N MET A 175 -0.86 -7.80 -9.25
CA MET A 175 -1.87 -7.75 -8.19
C MET A 175 -3.31 -7.84 -8.73
N ILE A 176 -3.59 -7.14 -9.83
CA ILE A 176 -4.92 -7.14 -10.46
C ILE A 176 -5.21 -8.49 -11.13
N ARG A 177 -4.19 -9.15 -11.72
CA ARG A 177 -4.33 -10.50 -12.29
C ARG A 177 -4.62 -11.56 -11.23
N LEU A 178 -3.94 -11.52 -10.08
CA LEU A 178 -4.25 -12.39 -8.95
C LEU A 178 -5.72 -12.27 -8.53
N ALA A 179 -6.30 -11.07 -8.62
CA ALA A 179 -7.72 -10.89 -8.29
C ALA A 179 -8.69 -11.61 -9.24
N GLY A 180 -8.26 -11.94 -10.46
CA GLY A 180 -9.07 -12.66 -11.43
C GLY A 180 -8.89 -14.18 -11.42
N GLU A 181 -8.00 -14.72 -10.59
CA GLU A 181 -7.71 -16.16 -10.51
C GLU A 181 -8.59 -16.84 -9.44
N GLY A 182 -8.68 -18.18 -9.51
CA GLY A 182 -9.43 -18.99 -8.55
C GLY A 182 -10.95 -19.07 -8.78
N SER A 183 -11.64 -19.67 -7.79
CA SER A 183 -13.08 -19.94 -7.82
C SER A 183 -13.94 -18.67 -7.68
N TRP A 184 -15.24 -18.77 -8.00
CA TRP A 184 -16.20 -17.66 -7.87
C TRP A 184 -16.18 -16.99 -6.49
N PHE A 185 -16.07 -17.79 -5.42
CA PHE A 185 -16.03 -17.27 -4.05
C PHE A 185 -14.68 -16.64 -3.69
N HIS A 186 -13.57 -17.18 -4.20
CA HIS A 186 -12.24 -16.59 -4.03
C HIS A 186 -12.18 -15.23 -4.71
N GLN A 187 -12.61 -15.15 -5.97
CA GLN A 187 -12.76 -13.92 -6.75
C GLN A 187 -13.58 -12.85 -6.00
N PHE A 188 -14.73 -13.23 -5.42
CA PHE A 188 -15.56 -12.34 -4.61
C PHE A 188 -14.80 -11.78 -3.40
N ARG A 189 -14.12 -12.65 -2.63
CA ARG A 189 -13.36 -12.25 -1.44
C ARG A 189 -12.23 -11.30 -1.81
N VAL A 190 -11.47 -11.62 -2.86
CA VAL A 190 -10.35 -10.78 -3.28
C VAL A 190 -10.84 -9.38 -3.66
N VAL A 191 -11.91 -9.27 -4.44
CA VAL A 191 -12.48 -7.96 -4.82
C VAL A 191 -12.94 -7.16 -3.61
N ALA A 192 -13.66 -7.78 -2.68
CA ALA A 192 -14.12 -7.12 -1.46
C ALA A 192 -12.94 -6.55 -0.66
N LEU A 193 -11.83 -7.29 -0.58
CA LEU A 193 -10.62 -6.85 0.11
C LEU A 193 -9.87 -5.77 -0.66
N PHE A 194 -9.85 -5.83 -1.99
CA PHE A 194 -9.26 -4.78 -2.83
C PHE A 194 -9.99 -3.44 -2.69
N ARG A 195 -11.28 -3.43 -2.37
CA ARG A 195 -12.01 -2.18 -2.06
C ARG A 195 -11.58 -1.54 -0.74
N VAL A 196 -11.04 -2.31 0.19
CA VAL A 196 -10.46 -1.80 1.46
C VAL A 196 -9.01 -1.34 1.28
N SER A 197 -8.35 -1.78 0.20
CA SER A 197 -6.98 -1.38 -0.15
C SER A 197 -6.91 0.07 -0.62
N PRO A 198 -5.79 0.81 -0.42
CA PRO A 198 -5.60 2.17 -0.92
C PRO A 198 -5.50 2.28 -2.46
N PHE A 199 -5.95 1.27 -3.19
CA PHE A 199 -5.93 1.26 -4.65
C PHE A 199 -7.07 2.15 -5.20
N PRO A 200 -6.81 3.06 -6.14
CA PRO A 200 -7.86 3.95 -6.68
C PRO A 200 -9.01 3.16 -7.29
N TYR A 201 -10.19 3.26 -6.68
CA TYR A 201 -11.35 2.44 -7.04
C TYR A 201 -11.82 2.68 -8.49
N THR A 202 -11.64 3.91 -9.02
CA THR A 202 -11.99 4.26 -10.41
C THR A 202 -11.15 3.50 -11.42
N ILE A 203 -9.83 3.44 -11.20
CA ILE A 203 -8.89 2.69 -12.05
C ILE A 203 -9.19 1.19 -11.96
N PHE A 204 -9.51 0.70 -10.76
CA PHE A 204 -9.82 -0.71 -10.54
C PHE A 204 -11.01 -1.17 -11.39
N ASN A 205 -12.07 -0.36 -11.50
CA ASN A 205 -13.25 -0.70 -12.28
C ASN A 205 -12.93 -0.93 -13.77
N TYR A 206 -11.95 -0.23 -14.33
CA TYR A 206 -11.49 -0.45 -15.72
C TYR A 206 -10.49 -1.60 -15.83
N ALA A 207 -9.55 -1.69 -14.89
CA ALA A 207 -8.45 -2.64 -14.96
C ALA A 207 -8.92 -4.10 -14.81
N ILE A 208 -10.01 -4.34 -14.08
CA ILE A 208 -10.54 -5.68 -13.85
C ILE A 208 -11.03 -6.38 -15.12
N VAL A 209 -11.36 -5.60 -16.17
CA VAL A 209 -11.82 -6.15 -17.45
C VAL A 209 -10.73 -6.92 -18.20
N VAL A 210 -9.47 -6.58 -17.94
CA VAL A 210 -8.32 -7.22 -18.60
C VAL A 210 -7.99 -8.56 -17.94
N THR A 211 -8.54 -8.85 -16.77
CA THR A 211 -8.30 -10.09 -16.03
C THR A 211 -9.29 -11.20 -16.45
N SER A 212 -9.11 -12.39 -15.89
CA SER A 212 -10.06 -13.53 -15.98
C SER A 212 -11.23 -13.42 -15.00
N MET A 213 -11.44 -12.25 -14.39
CA MET A 213 -12.48 -12.05 -13.39
C MET A 213 -13.88 -12.13 -14.00
N THR A 214 -14.73 -12.94 -13.37
CA THR A 214 -16.15 -13.01 -13.72
C THR A 214 -16.93 -11.82 -13.16
N PHE A 215 -17.96 -11.38 -13.89
CA PHE A 215 -18.72 -10.16 -13.54
C PHE A 215 -19.42 -10.26 -12.18
N TRP A 216 -20.03 -11.40 -11.86
CA TRP A 216 -20.86 -11.54 -10.66
C TRP A 216 -20.05 -11.49 -9.34
N PRO A 217 -18.90 -12.20 -9.20
CA PRO A 217 -18.00 -12.02 -8.06
C PRO A 217 -17.49 -10.60 -7.93
N TYR A 218 -17.16 -9.96 -9.06
CA TYR A 218 -16.75 -8.56 -9.07
C TYR A 218 -17.85 -7.64 -8.52
N LEU A 219 -19.09 -7.80 -9.00
CA LEU A 219 -20.22 -6.98 -8.59
C LEU A 219 -20.52 -7.14 -7.11
N TRP A 220 -20.77 -8.38 -6.66
CA TRP A 220 -21.13 -8.64 -5.28
C TRP A 220 -19.98 -8.36 -4.32
N GLY A 221 -18.75 -8.70 -4.71
CA GLY A 221 -17.55 -8.42 -3.92
C GLY A 221 -17.34 -6.92 -3.75
N SER A 222 -17.58 -6.14 -4.80
CA SER A 222 -17.47 -4.68 -4.74
C SER A 222 -18.58 -4.06 -3.88
N ILE A 223 -19.83 -4.52 -4.00
CA ILE A 223 -20.93 -4.08 -3.13
C ILE A 223 -20.57 -4.34 -1.67
N ALA A 224 -20.16 -5.56 -1.33
CA ALA A 224 -19.77 -5.92 0.03
C ALA A 224 -18.59 -5.08 0.54
N GLY A 225 -17.56 -4.89 -0.30
CA GLY A 225 -16.37 -4.12 0.03
C GLY A 225 -16.61 -2.61 0.19
N MET A 226 -17.66 -2.06 -0.43
CA MET A 226 -18.03 -0.65 -0.30
C MET A 226 -18.84 -0.32 0.95
N VAL A 227 -19.46 -1.30 1.60
CA VAL A 227 -20.30 -1.07 2.79
C VAL A 227 -19.54 -0.33 3.91
N PRO A 228 -18.31 -0.74 4.31
CA PRO A 228 -17.58 -0.04 5.37
C PRO A 228 -17.23 1.40 4.97
N GLU A 229 -16.83 1.60 3.73
CA GLU A 229 -16.50 2.92 3.18
C GLU A 229 -17.72 3.85 3.24
N ALA A 230 -18.89 3.37 2.80
CA ALA A 230 -20.14 4.14 2.83
C ALA A 230 -20.47 4.63 4.25
N PHE A 231 -20.31 3.77 5.27
CA PHE A 231 -20.54 4.17 6.67
C PHE A 231 -19.56 5.24 7.15
N ILE A 232 -18.27 5.14 6.78
CA ILE A 232 -17.26 6.15 7.14
C ILE A 232 -17.61 7.51 6.52
N TYR A 233 -18.01 7.54 5.24
CA TYR A 233 -18.43 8.78 4.58
C TYR A 233 -19.70 9.36 5.19
N ILE A 234 -20.69 8.52 5.53
CA ILE A 234 -21.91 9.02 6.17
C ILE A 234 -21.61 9.59 7.56
N TYR A 235 -20.84 8.87 8.36
CA TYR A 235 -20.43 9.30 9.70
C TYR A 235 -19.70 10.65 9.64
N SER A 236 -18.66 10.74 8.80
CA SER A 236 -17.86 11.95 8.65
C SER A 236 -18.68 13.12 8.09
N GLY A 237 -19.57 12.87 7.12
CA GLY A 237 -20.51 13.87 6.62
C GLY A 237 -21.37 14.42 7.75
N ARG A 238 -22.04 13.55 8.52
CA ARG A 238 -22.86 13.98 9.67
C ARG A 238 -22.05 14.79 10.69
N LEU A 239 -20.83 14.37 11.00
CA LEU A 239 -19.96 15.11 11.91
C LEU A 239 -19.65 16.51 11.38
N ILE A 240 -19.31 16.64 10.09
CA ILE A 240 -19.07 17.92 9.41
C ILE A 240 -20.29 18.84 9.53
N ARG A 241 -21.50 18.30 9.28
CA ARG A 241 -22.76 19.07 9.42
C ARG A 241 -22.97 19.56 10.85
N THR A 242 -22.84 18.68 11.83
CA THR A 242 -22.97 19.06 13.25
C THR A 242 -21.97 20.14 13.65
N LEU A 243 -20.72 20.03 13.21
CA LEU A 243 -19.69 21.05 13.49
C LEU A 243 -20.04 22.40 12.84
N ALA A 244 -20.55 22.40 11.60
CA ALA A 244 -20.99 23.60 10.92
C ALA A 244 -22.17 24.27 11.65
N ASP A 245 -23.16 23.50 12.09
CA ASP A 245 -24.33 24.00 12.80
C ASP A 245 -23.95 24.65 14.15
N VAL A 246 -22.95 24.11 14.85
CA VAL A 246 -22.43 24.66 16.12
C VAL A 246 -21.60 25.91 15.91
N GLN A 247 -20.70 25.90 14.93
CA GLN A 247 -19.74 26.99 14.74
C GLN A 247 -20.37 28.20 14.04
N TYR A 248 -21.33 27.97 13.15
CA TYR A 248 -21.91 29.01 12.29
C TYR A 248 -23.43 29.17 12.45
N GLY A 249 -24.15 28.21 13.03
CA GLY A 249 -25.61 28.21 13.13
C GLY A 249 -26.19 28.80 14.42
N ASN A 250 -25.37 29.31 15.35
CA ASN A 250 -25.79 29.72 16.71
C ASN A 250 -26.61 28.65 17.46
N GLN A 251 -26.47 27.36 17.09
CA GLN A 251 -27.14 26.26 17.75
C GLN A 251 -26.19 25.60 18.76
N HIS A 252 -26.61 25.51 20.02
CA HIS A 252 -25.90 24.75 21.03
C HIS A 252 -26.31 23.29 20.95
N LEU A 253 -25.34 22.37 20.93
CA LEU A 253 -25.63 20.94 20.96
C LEU A 253 -26.34 20.58 22.25
N THR A 254 -27.41 19.81 22.12
CA THR A 254 -28.06 19.22 23.28
C THR A 254 -27.14 18.15 23.88
N THR A 255 -27.13 17.98 25.20
CA THR A 255 -26.33 16.93 25.89
C THR A 255 -26.55 15.55 25.26
N LEU A 256 -27.78 15.24 24.83
CA LEU A 256 -28.11 14.01 24.13
C LEU A 256 -27.42 13.89 22.76
N GLU A 257 -27.33 14.97 21.98
CA GLU A 257 -26.64 14.97 20.69
C GLU A 257 -25.15 14.76 20.86
N ILE A 258 -24.54 15.35 21.90
CA ILE A 258 -23.14 15.11 22.25
C ILE A 258 -22.93 13.63 22.57
N ILE A 259 -23.80 13.04 23.42
CA ILE A 259 -23.72 11.62 23.78
C ILE A 259 -23.86 10.73 22.54
N TYR A 260 -24.84 10.99 21.66
CA TYR A 260 -25.01 10.22 20.42
C TYR A 260 -23.83 10.37 19.47
N ASN A 261 -23.23 11.56 19.36
CA ASN A 261 -22.04 11.78 18.54
C ASN A 261 -20.82 11.04 19.10
N ILE A 262 -20.63 11.03 20.43
CA ILE A 262 -19.54 10.29 21.07
C ILE A 262 -19.74 8.78 20.89
N ILE A 263 -20.95 8.25 21.15
CA ILE A 263 -21.24 6.83 20.98
C ILE A 263 -21.05 6.42 19.51
N SER A 264 -21.57 7.20 18.57
CA SER A 264 -21.39 6.90 17.14
C SER A 264 -19.94 7.03 16.69
N PHE A 265 -19.14 7.94 17.27
CA PHE A 265 -17.69 8.01 17.01
C PHE A 265 -16.97 6.75 17.49
N ILE A 266 -17.26 6.29 18.71
CA ILE A 266 -16.68 5.07 19.28
C ILE A 266 -17.04 3.87 18.41
N VAL A 267 -18.32 3.73 18.05
CA VAL A 267 -18.78 2.66 17.15
C VAL A 267 -18.06 2.75 15.80
N ALA A 268 -17.95 3.94 15.19
CA ALA A 268 -17.26 4.12 13.92
C ALA A 268 -15.78 3.71 13.99
N ILE A 269 -15.06 4.06 15.08
CA ILE A 269 -13.67 3.64 15.29
C ILE A 269 -13.59 2.12 15.41
N ILE A 270 -14.42 1.52 16.27
CA ILE A 270 -14.42 0.07 16.50
C ILE A 270 -14.70 -0.66 15.18
N THR A 271 -15.72 -0.24 14.44
CA THR A 271 -16.10 -0.82 13.15
C THR A 271 -14.96 -0.68 12.13
N THR A 272 -14.36 0.51 12.00
CA THR A 272 -13.25 0.75 11.07
C THR A 272 -12.04 -0.11 11.41
N VAL A 273 -11.67 -0.19 12.70
CA VAL A 273 -10.54 -1.01 13.17
C VAL A 273 -10.82 -2.50 12.95
N ALA A 274 -12.02 -2.97 13.31
CA ALA A 274 -12.42 -4.36 13.12
C ALA A 274 -12.40 -4.76 11.64
N PHE A 275 -12.98 -3.94 10.76
CA PHE A 275 -12.94 -4.18 9.31
C PHE A 275 -11.51 -4.15 8.76
N THR A 276 -10.67 -3.21 9.21
CA THR A 276 -9.28 -3.11 8.76
C THR A 276 -8.47 -4.34 9.18
N ILE A 277 -8.62 -4.79 10.44
CA ILE A 277 -7.96 -6.00 10.95
C ILE A 277 -8.44 -7.23 10.19
N TYR A 278 -9.76 -7.37 10.01
CA TYR A 278 -10.34 -8.49 9.27
C TYR A 278 -9.85 -8.51 7.82
N ALA A 279 -9.85 -7.35 7.14
CA ALA A 279 -9.37 -7.24 5.77
C ALA A 279 -7.89 -7.57 5.65
N LYS A 280 -7.04 -7.08 6.57
CA LYS A 280 -5.61 -7.43 6.61
C LYS A 280 -5.40 -8.93 6.80
N ARG A 281 -6.14 -9.52 7.73
CA ARG A 281 -6.04 -10.95 8.03
C ARG A 281 -6.47 -11.79 6.84
N ALA A 282 -7.65 -11.51 6.28
CA ALA A 282 -8.16 -12.23 5.12
C ALA A 282 -7.25 -12.05 3.88
N LEU A 283 -6.67 -10.88 3.67
CA LEU A 283 -5.71 -10.66 2.57
C LEU A 283 -4.41 -11.45 2.77
N ASN A 284 -3.93 -11.56 4.01
CA ASN A 284 -2.76 -12.38 4.32
C ASN A 284 -3.03 -13.87 4.12
N GLU A 285 -4.21 -14.35 4.52
CA GLU A 285 -4.63 -15.75 4.29
C GLU A 285 -4.66 -16.06 2.78
N LEU A 286 -5.24 -15.19 1.95
CA LEU A 286 -5.26 -15.39 0.50
C LEU A 286 -3.86 -15.36 -0.13
N LYS A 287 -2.97 -14.49 0.34
CA LYS A 287 -1.56 -14.48 -0.11
C LYS A 287 -0.84 -15.78 0.24
N MET A 288 -1.13 -16.36 1.41
CA MET A 288 -0.53 -17.63 1.84
C MET A 288 -1.07 -18.81 1.03
N GLU A 289 -2.37 -18.83 0.71
CA GLU A 289 -2.99 -19.83 -0.18
C GLU A 289 -2.36 -19.80 -1.57
N THR A 290 -2.24 -18.61 -2.20
CA THR A 290 -1.64 -18.47 -3.53
C THR A 290 -0.16 -18.88 -3.56
N ASN A 291 0.64 -18.44 -2.58
CA ASN A 291 2.05 -18.83 -2.49
C ASN A 291 2.22 -20.35 -2.24
N GLY A 292 1.29 -20.97 -1.52
CA GLY A 292 1.28 -22.42 -1.28
C GLY A 292 0.93 -23.24 -2.53
N GLU A 293 -0.03 -22.76 -3.33
CA GLU A 293 -0.37 -23.37 -4.62
C GLU A 293 0.78 -23.25 -5.64
N GLU A 294 1.46 -22.11 -5.72
CA GLU A 294 2.65 -21.92 -6.58
C GLU A 294 3.82 -22.81 -6.15
N ALA A 295 4.09 -22.92 -4.84
CA ALA A 295 5.14 -23.80 -4.32
C ALA A 295 4.86 -25.28 -4.64
N SER A 296 3.63 -25.74 -4.40
CA SER A 296 3.23 -27.13 -4.66
C SER A 296 3.17 -27.48 -6.16
N THR A 297 2.73 -26.56 -7.04
CA THR A 297 2.82 -26.77 -8.49
C THR A 297 4.26 -26.73 -9.00
N SER A 298 5.12 -25.87 -8.44
CA SER A 298 6.55 -25.85 -8.79
C SER A 298 7.25 -27.16 -8.39
N GLU A 299 6.99 -27.68 -7.19
CA GLU A 299 7.52 -28.97 -6.75
C GLU A 299 7.01 -30.11 -7.62
N LEU A 300 5.70 -30.17 -7.91
CA LEU A 300 5.12 -31.20 -8.76
C LEU A 300 5.71 -31.17 -10.19
N SER A 301 5.91 -29.98 -10.76
CA SER A 301 6.53 -29.82 -12.09
C SER A 301 8.01 -30.21 -12.11
N SER A 302 8.75 -29.97 -11.03
CA SER A 302 10.15 -30.43 -10.89
C SER A 302 10.23 -31.95 -10.79
N PHE A 303 9.32 -32.59 -10.04
CA PHE A 303 9.22 -34.05 -9.94
C PHE A 303 8.81 -34.72 -11.26
N GLU A 304 8.00 -34.08 -12.11
CA GLU A 304 7.67 -34.58 -13.45
C GLU A 304 8.83 -34.41 -14.44
N MET A 305 9.55 -33.28 -14.41
CA MET A 305 10.71 -33.07 -15.28
C MET A 305 11.90 -33.98 -14.93
N GLU A 306 12.08 -34.35 -13.66
CA GLU A 306 13.13 -35.29 -13.25
C GLU A 306 12.82 -36.75 -13.66
N LYS A 307 11.55 -37.09 -13.92
CA LYS A 307 11.14 -38.45 -14.34
C LYS A 307 11.22 -38.72 -15.84
N LEU A 308 11.50 -37.72 -16.68
CA LEU A 308 11.69 -37.93 -18.11
C LEU A 308 13.14 -38.38 -18.36
N PRO A 309 13.40 -39.64 -18.76
CA PRO A 309 14.76 -40.04 -19.11
C PRO A 309 15.21 -39.27 -20.35
N LEU A 310 16.38 -38.62 -20.25
CA LEU A 310 17.06 -37.97 -21.37
C LEU A 310 17.24 -38.98 -22.51
N GLU A 311 16.40 -38.90 -23.54
CA GLU A 311 16.55 -39.68 -24.76
C GLU A 311 17.83 -39.24 -25.47
N ARG A 312 18.88 -40.05 -25.35
CA ARG A 312 20.18 -39.82 -25.97
C ARG A 312 20.02 -39.98 -27.50
N PRO A 313 20.38 -38.99 -28.33
CA PRO A 313 20.32 -39.15 -29.77
C PRO A 313 21.39 -40.16 -30.22
N LYS A 314 20.96 -41.25 -30.86
CA LYS A 314 21.86 -42.19 -31.54
C LYS A 314 22.42 -41.53 -32.79
N HIS A 315 23.70 -41.18 -32.77
CA HIS A 315 24.46 -40.93 -34.00
C HIS A 315 24.57 -42.24 -34.78
N LEU A 316 23.83 -42.33 -35.89
CA LEU A 316 24.06 -43.31 -36.95
C LEU A 316 25.25 -42.82 -37.78
N GLY A 317 26.38 -43.52 -37.65
CA GLY A 317 27.48 -43.41 -38.60
C GLY A 317 27.08 -44.06 -39.93
N PHE A 318 27.22 -43.32 -41.02
CA PHE A 318 27.24 -43.88 -42.37
C PHE A 318 28.69 -43.87 -42.86
N SER A 319 29.19 -45.09 -43.11
CA SER A 319 30.39 -45.37 -43.90
C SER A 319 29.92 -46.21 -45.10
N SER A 320 29.84 -45.58 -46.27
CA SER A 320 30.24 -46.10 -47.59
C SER A 320 29.91 -45.06 -48.64
#